data_AF-A0A259CB95-F1
#
_entry.id   AF-A0A259CB95-F1
#
_cell.length_a   1.000
_cell.length_b   1.000
_cell.length_c   1.000
_cell.angle_alpha   90.00
_cell.angle_beta   90.00
_cell.angle_gamma   90.00
#
_symmetry.space_group_name_H-M   'P 1'
#
loop_
_entity.id
_entity.type
_entity.pdbx_description
1 polymer ?
#
loop_
_entity_poly.entity_id
_entity_poly.type
_entity_poly.pdbx_seq_one_letter_code
_entity_poly.pdbx_strand_id
1 'polypeptide(L)'
;AQYLEKNTTRRNADAINDAVNDIFLTDAVPSGYVFSKQDTDWKAPLEGIADQEFAAMGEAMLLPLIERAEQDQTERTGSALDNPIEDSALTVGVQQRYWEGQQVSRLIHHVLSTRQVIDKKDGKEYWRPARASDFILLVKRRAYLPQFERALREAGLAYDSSRIGGLLNTLEIDDLIALLTVLVSPRHDLPLAQVLRSPIFSFTEQQMQLLSSHVGDIQSQHQAQTPSSWWDALQSSFDAPIQKA
;
A
#
# COMPACT_ATOMS: atom_id res chain seq x y z
N ALA A 1 31.87 2.76 28.29
CA ALA A 1 30.48 2.28 28.26
C ALA A 1 30.49 0.80 28.59
N GLN A 2 29.69 0.36 29.56
CA GLN A 2 29.58 -1.06 29.92
C GLN A 2 28.67 -1.72 28.88
N TYR A 3 29.18 -2.72 28.15
CA TYR A 3 28.39 -3.46 27.17
C TYR A 3 27.39 -4.34 27.91
N LEU A 4 26.09 -4.06 27.73
CA LEU A 4 25.00 -4.84 28.30
C LEU A 4 24.44 -5.73 27.19
N GLU A 5 24.76 -7.02 27.25
CA GLU A 5 24.14 -8.01 26.38
C GLU A 5 22.66 -8.17 26.76
N LYS A 6 21.78 -7.82 25.82
CA LYS A 6 20.32 -8.01 25.94
C LYS A 6 19.85 -9.11 24.99
N ASN A 7 20.44 -10.28 25.12
CA ASN A 7 20.16 -11.45 24.29
C ASN A 7 18.97 -12.27 24.80
N THR A 8 18.16 -11.73 25.72
CA THR A 8 17.01 -12.42 26.32
C THR A 8 15.70 -11.83 25.78
N THR A 9 14.94 -12.65 25.07
CA THR A 9 13.60 -12.28 24.57
C THR A 9 12.52 -12.60 25.60
N ARG A 10 11.39 -11.91 25.51
CA ARG A 10 10.18 -12.18 26.32
C ARG A 10 9.01 -12.72 25.49
N ARG A 11 9.23 -12.91 24.18
CA ARG A 11 8.18 -13.15 23.19
C ARG A 11 8.25 -14.54 22.56
N ASN A 12 9.45 -15.09 22.43
CA ASN A 12 9.64 -16.37 21.75
C ASN A 12 9.68 -17.50 22.77
N ALA A 13 9.02 -18.62 22.45
CA ALA A 13 9.15 -19.84 23.22
C ALA A 13 10.55 -20.45 23.07
N ASP A 14 10.93 -21.33 24.01
CA ASP A 14 12.24 -22.00 24.03
C ASP A 14 12.53 -22.67 22.69
N ALA A 15 11.59 -23.45 22.14
CA ALA A 15 11.75 -24.15 20.87
C ALA A 15 12.04 -23.22 19.68
N ILE A 16 11.41 -22.03 19.63
CA ILE A 16 11.67 -21.03 18.58
C ILE A 16 13.07 -20.44 18.75
N ASN A 17 13.45 -20.15 19.99
CA ASN A 17 14.75 -19.54 20.29
C ASN A 17 15.91 -20.53 20.05
N ASP A 18 15.71 -21.80 20.38
CA ASP A 18 16.65 -22.89 20.11
C ASP A 18 16.85 -23.05 18.60
N ALA A 19 15.78 -23.07 17.81
CA ALA A 19 15.88 -23.12 16.35
C ALA A 19 16.67 -21.94 15.76
N VAL A 20 16.49 -20.72 16.31
CA VAL A 20 17.29 -19.55 15.91
C VAL A 20 18.76 -19.75 16.28
N ASN A 21 19.04 -20.16 17.52
CA ASN A 21 20.40 -20.42 17.97
C ASN A 21 21.11 -21.47 17.11
N ASP A 22 20.42 -22.56 16.79
CA ASP A 22 20.96 -23.64 15.96
C ASP A 22 21.32 -23.15 14.56
N ILE A 23 20.51 -22.25 13.96
CA ILE A 23 20.84 -21.67 12.66
C ILE A 23 22.06 -20.75 12.76
N PHE A 24 22.08 -19.84 13.73
CA PHE A 24 23.05 -18.74 13.75
C PHE A 24 24.37 -19.07 14.47
N LEU A 25 24.44 -20.15 15.24
CA LEU A 25 25.68 -20.65 15.86
C LEU A 25 26.41 -21.69 15.00
N THR A 26 25.87 -22.05 13.84
CA THR A 26 26.55 -22.97 12.91
C THR A 26 27.70 -22.29 12.17
N ASP A 27 28.66 -23.10 11.72
CA ASP A 27 29.75 -22.68 10.82
C ASP A 27 29.27 -22.22 9.43
N ALA A 28 27.96 -22.35 9.14
CA ALA A 28 27.36 -21.88 7.89
C ALA A 28 27.20 -20.36 7.84
N VAL A 29 27.35 -19.68 8.98
CA VAL A 29 27.29 -18.22 9.06
C VAL A 29 28.66 -17.62 8.73
N PRO A 30 28.75 -16.53 7.94
CA PRO A 30 30.02 -15.89 7.63
C PRO A 30 30.81 -15.52 8.90
N SER A 31 32.13 -15.73 8.89
CA SER A 31 33.01 -15.51 10.05
C SER A 31 33.01 -14.10 10.63
N GLY A 32 32.52 -13.10 9.89
CA GLY A 32 32.35 -11.72 10.35
C GLY A 32 30.98 -11.41 10.95
N TYR A 33 30.04 -12.35 10.95
CA TYR A 33 28.71 -12.16 11.52
C TYR A 33 28.77 -12.42 13.03
N VAL A 34 28.55 -11.37 13.82
CA VAL A 34 28.56 -11.47 15.28
C VAL A 34 27.16 -11.88 15.75
N PHE A 35 27.05 -13.10 16.26
CA PHE A 35 25.83 -13.60 16.90
C PHE A 35 26.18 -14.16 18.28
N SER A 36 25.44 -13.73 19.29
CA SER A 36 25.49 -14.30 20.63
C SER A 36 24.27 -15.16 20.85
N LYS A 37 24.42 -16.29 21.55
CA LYS A 37 23.31 -17.18 21.90
C LYS A 37 22.20 -16.36 22.56
N GLN A 38 20.99 -16.53 22.06
CA GLN A 38 19.78 -15.90 22.59
C GLN A 38 19.16 -16.80 23.67
N ASP A 39 18.54 -16.19 24.66
CA ASP A 39 17.81 -16.83 25.77
C ASP A 39 16.37 -16.29 25.82
N THR A 40 15.48 -16.90 26.60
CA THR A 40 14.10 -16.43 26.74
C THR A 40 13.59 -16.45 28.18
N ASP A 41 12.96 -15.33 28.55
CA ASP A 41 12.18 -15.19 29.78
C ASP A 41 10.73 -15.69 29.59
N TRP A 42 10.34 -16.03 28.36
CA TRP A 42 9.01 -16.59 28.11
C TRP A 42 8.85 -17.91 28.87
N LYS A 43 7.70 -18.09 29.49
CA LYS A 43 7.32 -19.35 30.14
C LYS A 43 5.98 -19.78 29.58
N ALA A 44 5.92 -21.05 29.17
CA ALA A 44 4.67 -21.66 28.76
C ALA A 44 3.65 -21.51 29.90
N PRO A 45 2.38 -21.20 29.59
CA PRO A 45 1.33 -21.17 30.58
C PRO A 45 1.19 -22.53 31.27
N LEU A 46 0.83 -22.52 32.55
CA LEU A 46 0.59 -23.74 33.34
C LEU A 46 -0.89 -24.17 33.35
N GLU A 47 -1.81 -23.27 33.00
CA GLU A 47 -3.25 -23.49 33.07
C GLU A 47 -3.98 -22.88 31.86
N GLY A 48 -5.15 -23.44 31.51
CA GLY A 48 -5.99 -22.96 30.41
C GLY A 48 -5.58 -23.58 29.07
N ILE A 49 -5.17 -22.76 28.11
CA ILE A 49 -4.74 -23.22 26.77
C ILE A 49 -3.34 -23.85 26.76
N ALA A 50 -2.79 -24.21 27.92
CA ALA A 50 -1.45 -24.78 28.06
C ALA A 50 -1.24 -26.07 27.28
N ASP A 51 -2.30 -26.87 27.11
CA ASP A 51 -2.26 -28.10 26.32
C ASP A 51 -2.20 -27.82 24.80
N GLN A 52 -2.41 -26.58 24.37
CA GLN A 52 -2.32 -26.21 22.96
C GLN A 52 -0.85 -25.98 22.58
N GLU A 53 -0.39 -26.73 21.58
CA GLU A 53 1.00 -26.73 21.12
C GLU A 53 1.52 -25.33 20.82
N PHE A 54 0.71 -24.47 20.20
CA PHE A 54 1.11 -23.09 19.91
C PHE A 54 1.38 -22.24 21.14
N ALA A 55 0.68 -22.50 22.25
CA ALA A 55 0.84 -21.74 23.49
C ALA A 55 2.03 -22.27 24.30
N ALA A 56 2.29 -23.58 24.24
CA ALA A 56 3.39 -24.23 24.94
C ALA A 56 4.75 -24.03 24.23
N MET A 57 4.80 -24.27 22.92
CA MET A 57 6.06 -24.39 22.15
C MET A 57 6.25 -23.26 21.13
N GLY A 58 5.23 -22.45 20.88
CA GLY A 58 5.23 -21.49 19.78
C GLY A 58 5.01 -22.15 18.41
N GLU A 59 4.81 -21.33 17.38
CA GLU A 59 4.60 -21.80 16.00
C GLU A 59 5.50 -21.02 15.03
N ALA A 60 6.06 -21.71 14.05
CA ALA A 60 6.68 -21.12 12.87
C ALA A 60 6.13 -21.81 11.62
N MET A 61 5.74 -21.02 10.62
CA MET A 61 5.14 -21.53 9.38
C MET A 61 5.91 -21.02 8.18
N LEU A 62 6.36 -21.95 7.32
CA LEU A 62 6.86 -21.63 6.00
C LEU A 62 5.71 -21.72 5.01
N LEU A 63 5.29 -20.57 4.47
CA LEU A 63 4.23 -20.52 3.47
C LEU A 63 4.73 -21.04 2.11
N PRO A 64 3.85 -21.64 1.28
CA PRO A 64 4.22 -22.09 -0.05
C PRO A 64 4.83 -20.96 -0.89
N LEU A 65 5.91 -21.28 -1.59
CA LEU A 65 6.58 -20.33 -2.49
C LEU A 65 5.63 -19.97 -3.64
N ILE A 66 5.40 -18.67 -3.84
CA ILE A 66 4.73 -18.19 -5.04
C ILE A 66 5.79 -18.09 -6.13
N GLU A 67 5.66 -18.91 -7.18
CA GLU A 67 6.63 -18.92 -8.27
C GLU A 67 6.66 -17.59 -9.02
N ARG A 68 7.86 -17.19 -9.45
CA ARG A 68 8.05 -16.05 -10.31
C ARG A 68 7.97 -16.52 -11.76
N ALA A 69 6.79 -16.43 -12.36
CA ALA A 69 6.62 -16.68 -13.79
C ALA A 69 7.10 -15.46 -14.58
N GLU A 70 8.28 -15.54 -15.19
CA GLU A 70 8.71 -14.54 -16.15
C GLU A 70 7.72 -14.52 -17.31
N GLN A 71 7.10 -13.36 -17.54
CA GLN A 71 6.30 -13.14 -18.73
C GLN A 71 7.25 -12.62 -19.79
N ASP A 72 7.43 -13.39 -20.87
CA ASP A 72 8.06 -12.87 -22.08
C ASP A 72 7.19 -11.70 -22.57
N GLN A 73 7.68 -10.48 -22.39
CA GLN A 73 7.07 -9.31 -23.01
C GLN A 73 7.32 -9.44 -24.51
N THR A 74 6.30 -9.85 -25.25
CA THR A 74 6.33 -9.78 -26.71
C THR A 74 6.56 -8.33 -27.11
N GLU A 75 7.57 -8.07 -27.95
CA GLU A 75 7.82 -6.74 -28.50
C GLU A 75 6.53 -6.19 -29.13
N ARG A 76 6.11 -5.01 -28.66
CA ARG A 76 4.92 -4.36 -29.19
C ARG A 76 5.18 -3.93 -30.64
N THR A 77 4.43 -4.50 -31.57
CA THR A 77 4.43 -4.10 -32.98
C THR A 77 3.16 -3.31 -33.32
N GLY A 78 3.25 -2.36 -34.25
CA GLY A 78 2.10 -1.59 -34.74
C GLY A 78 1.95 -0.20 -34.09
N SER A 79 0.76 0.39 -34.24
CA SER A 79 0.42 1.71 -33.74
C SER A 79 0.12 1.73 -32.24
N ALA A 80 0.20 2.93 -31.63
CA ALA A 80 -0.18 3.19 -30.25
C ALA A 80 -1.66 2.84 -29.94
N LEU A 81 -2.51 2.79 -30.96
CA LEU A 81 -3.94 2.50 -30.84
C LEU A 81 -4.32 1.02 -31.08
N ASP A 82 -3.40 0.22 -31.64
CA ASP A 82 -3.73 -1.16 -32.04
C ASP A 82 -3.87 -2.09 -30.85
N ASN A 83 -3.14 -1.79 -29.76
CA ASN A 83 -3.15 -2.57 -28.52
C ASN A 83 -3.20 -1.64 -27.30
N PRO A 84 -3.85 -2.05 -26.21
CA PRO A 84 -3.85 -1.29 -24.97
C PRO A 84 -2.41 -1.06 -24.47
N ILE A 85 -2.19 0.09 -23.83
CA ILE A 85 -0.93 0.36 -23.14
C ILE A 85 -0.87 -0.56 -21.93
N GLU A 86 0.15 -1.42 -21.85
CA GLU A 86 0.38 -2.24 -20.67
C GLU A 86 0.70 -1.34 -19.48
N ASP A 87 0.06 -1.62 -18.34
CA ASP A 87 0.34 -0.89 -17.12
C ASP A 87 1.72 -1.31 -16.58
N SER A 88 2.67 -0.40 -16.67
CA SER A 88 4.03 -0.58 -16.11
C SER A 88 4.03 -0.92 -14.61
N ALA A 89 2.94 -0.66 -13.88
CA ALA A 89 2.78 -1.07 -12.49
C ALA A 89 2.51 -2.57 -12.32
N LEU A 90 2.08 -3.30 -13.36
CA LEU A 90 1.76 -4.73 -13.32
C LEU A 90 2.94 -5.64 -13.70
N THR A 91 4.15 -5.30 -13.23
CA THR A 91 5.30 -6.21 -13.41
C THR A 91 5.08 -7.56 -12.72
N VAL A 92 5.72 -8.62 -13.23
CA VAL A 92 5.75 -9.95 -12.61
C VAL A 92 6.07 -9.89 -11.11
N GLY A 93 7.04 -9.06 -10.72
CA GLY A 93 7.41 -8.88 -9.32
C GLY A 93 6.31 -8.26 -8.48
N VAL A 94 5.55 -7.29 -9.02
CA VAL A 94 4.39 -6.70 -8.34
C VAL A 94 3.29 -7.74 -8.15
N GLN A 95 2.99 -8.53 -9.18
CA GLN A 95 1.95 -9.55 -9.11
C GLN A 95 2.29 -10.65 -8.09
N GLN A 96 3.55 -11.11 -8.08
CA GLN A 96 4.03 -12.10 -7.12
C GLN A 96 3.83 -11.64 -5.67
N ARG A 97 4.23 -10.39 -5.35
CA ARG A 97 4.12 -9.84 -3.99
C ARG A 97 2.68 -9.65 -3.54
N TYR A 98 1.79 -9.34 -4.47
CA TYR A 98 0.36 -9.28 -4.18
C TYR A 98 -0.19 -10.67 -3.81
N TRP A 99 0.17 -11.73 -4.55
CA TRP A 99 -0.23 -13.10 -4.22
C TRP A 99 0.37 -13.60 -2.90
N GLU A 100 1.61 -13.25 -2.59
CA GLU A 100 2.20 -13.48 -1.26
C GLU A 100 1.40 -12.76 -0.18
N GLY A 101 1.00 -11.50 -0.42
CA GLY A 101 0.11 -10.76 0.47
C GLY A 101 -1.23 -11.44 0.70
N GLN A 102 -1.80 -12.11 -0.31
CA GLN A 102 -3.02 -12.90 -0.14
C GLN A 102 -2.78 -14.16 0.72
N GLN A 103 -1.64 -14.83 0.57
CA GLN A 103 -1.27 -15.97 1.44
C GLN A 103 -1.13 -15.52 2.90
N VAL A 104 -0.42 -14.40 3.13
CA VAL A 104 -0.26 -13.80 4.45
C VAL A 104 -1.61 -13.39 5.05
N SER A 105 -2.50 -12.79 4.25
CA SER A 105 -3.84 -12.38 4.71
C SER A 105 -4.67 -13.57 5.18
N ARG A 106 -4.63 -14.70 4.44
CA ARG A 106 -5.30 -15.95 4.85
C ARG A 106 -4.71 -16.49 6.16
N LEU A 107 -3.40 -16.44 6.30
CA LEU A 107 -2.74 -16.87 7.53
C LEU A 107 -3.17 -16.01 8.72
N ILE A 108 -3.21 -14.68 8.57
CA ILE A 108 -3.64 -13.76 9.63
C ILE A 108 -5.08 -14.08 10.04
N HIS A 109 -6.00 -14.28 9.09
CA HIS A 109 -7.38 -14.68 9.40
C HIS A 109 -7.46 -16.00 10.17
N HIS A 110 -6.68 -16.99 9.75
CA HIS A 110 -6.60 -18.26 10.47
C HIS A 110 -6.12 -18.06 11.91
N VAL A 111 -5.06 -17.27 12.12
CA VAL A 111 -4.53 -16.99 13.45
C VAL A 111 -5.54 -16.22 14.30
N LEU A 112 -6.19 -15.18 13.75
CA LEU A 112 -7.25 -14.42 14.42
C LEU A 112 -8.40 -15.31 14.89
N SER A 113 -8.74 -16.34 14.11
CA SER A 113 -9.87 -17.22 14.40
C SER A 113 -9.58 -18.32 15.43
N THR A 114 -8.32 -18.72 15.61
CA THR A 114 -8.00 -19.90 16.43
C THR A 114 -6.97 -19.67 17.54
N ARG A 115 -6.19 -18.57 17.52
CA ARG A 115 -5.15 -18.31 18.53
C ARG A 115 -5.63 -17.33 19.59
N GLN A 116 -5.06 -17.48 20.77
CA GLN A 116 -5.14 -16.53 21.87
C GLN A 116 -3.74 -15.99 22.17
N VAL A 117 -3.68 -14.78 22.73
CA VAL A 117 -2.45 -14.06 23.06
C VAL A 117 -2.53 -13.62 24.53
N ILE A 118 -1.40 -13.70 25.24
CA ILE A 118 -1.29 -13.14 26.60
C ILE A 118 -1.25 -11.62 26.52
N ASP A 119 -2.10 -10.98 27.29
CA ASP A 119 -2.06 -9.54 27.54
C ASP A 119 -1.99 -9.26 29.03
N LYS A 120 -1.60 -8.03 29.41
CA LYS A 120 -1.49 -7.60 30.81
C LYS A 120 -2.50 -6.52 31.11
N LYS A 121 -3.31 -6.75 32.14
CA LYS A 121 -4.25 -5.76 32.69
C LYS A 121 -4.07 -5.69 34.20
N ASP A 122 -3.84 -4.49 34.72
CA ASP A 122 -3.63 -4.24 36.15
C ASP A 122 -2.52 -5.12 36.78
N GLY A 123 -1.45 -5.36 36.00
CA GLY A 123 -0.31 -6.19 36.41
C GLY A 123 -0.56 -7.70 36.37
N LYS A 124 -1.76 -8.16 36.01
CA LYS A 124 -2.11 -9.57 35.87
C LYS A 124 -2.14 -9.97 34.39
N GLU A 125 -1.58 -11.14 34.10
CA GLU A 125 -1.64 -11.75 32.78
C GLU A 125 -2.99 -12.42 32.58
N TYR A 126 -3.57 -12.26 31.39
CA TYR A 126 -4.80 -12.92 31.00
C TYR A 126 -4.78 -13.24 29.50
N TRP A 127 -5.52 -14.28 29.13
CA TRP A 127 -5.67 -14.69 27.74
C TRP A 127 -6.80 -13.94 27.07
N ARG A 128 -6.55 -13.49 25.83
CA ARG A 128 -7.57 -12.92 24.96
C ARG A 128 -7.43 -13.44 23.53
N PRO A 129 -8.48 -13.38 22.71
CA PRO A 129 -8.36 -13.62 21.28
C PRO A 129 -7.29 -12.73 20.65
N ALA A 130 -6.60 -13.27 19.64
CA ALA A 130 -5.69 -12.49 18.81
C ALA A 130 -6.44 -11.34 18.12
N ARG A 131 -5.78 -10.20 17.96
CA ARG A 131 -6.31 -9.01 17.24
C ARG A 131 -5.33 -8.54 16.18
N ALA A 132 -5.81 -7.75 15.23
CA ALA A 132 -4.98 -7.26 14.12
C ALA A 132 -3.71 -6.51 14.58
N SER A 133 -3.75 -5.81 15.71
CA SER A 133 -2.59 -5.09 16.26
C SER A 133 -1.53 -5.98 16.94
N ASP A 134 -1.76 -7.29 17.02
CA ASP A 134 -0.75 -8.25 17.50
C ASP A 134 0.20 -8.69 16.38
N PHE A 135 -0.07 -8.32 15.13
CA PHE A 135 0.73 -8.70 13.96
C PHE A 135 1.67 -7.58 13.55
N ILE A 136 2.89 -7.96 13.15
CA ILE A 136 3.84 -7.08 12.46
C ILE A 136 4.30 -7.76 11.17
N LEU A 137 4.14 -7.07 10.04
CA LEU A 137 4.61 -7.56 8.74
C LEU A 137 5.97 -6.95 8.42
N LEU A 138 7.00 -7.80 8.35
CA LEU A 138 8.34 -7.40 7.95
C LEU A 138 8.58 -7.73 6.49
N VAL A 139 8.92 -6.71 5.70
CA VAL A 139 9.25 -6.86 4.27
C VAL A 139 10.69 -6.42 4.02
N LYS A 140 11.39 -7.13 3.13
CA LYS A 140 12.79 -6.82 2.79
C LYS A 140 12.94 -5.48 2.06
N ARG A 141 12.00 -5.14 1.18
CA ARG A 141 11.99 -3.89 0.39
C ARG A 141 10.62 -3.24 0.46
N ARG A 142 10.62 -1.94 0.78
CA ARG A 142 9.39 -1.14 0.91
C ARG A 142 8.70 -0.86 -0.43
N ALA A 143 9.41 -1.00 -1.55
CA ALA A 143 8.86 -0.83 -2.89
C ALA A 143 7.64 -1.73 -3.18
N TYR A 144 7.54 -2.87 -2.49
CA TYR A 144 6.44 -3.82 -2.65
C TYR A 144 5.38 -3.73 -1.55
N LEU A 145 5.51 -2.77 -0.62
CA LEU A 145 4.53 -2.58 0.45
C LEU A 145 3.11 -2.30 -0.07
N PRO A 146 2.91 -1.49 -1.14
CA PRO A 146 1.57 -1.25 -1.69
C PRO A 146 0.80 -2.52 -2.10
N GLN A 147 1.52 -3.57 -2.50
CA GLN A 147 0.95 -4.85 -2.93
C GLN A 147 0.43 -5.67 -1.73
N PHE A 148 1.19 -5.70 -0.63
CA PHE A 148 0.75 -6.29 0.62
C PHE A 148 -0.43 -5.51 1.21
N GLU A 149 -0.34 -4.19 1.21
CA GLU A 149 -1.41 -3.30 1.66
C GLU A 149 -2.71 -3.52 0.85
N ARG A 150 -2.61 -3.63 -0.48
CA ARG A 150 -3.75 -3.97 -1.34
C ARG A 150 -4.37 -5.30 -0.94
N ALA A 151 -3.56 -6.34 -0.77
CA ALA A 151 -4.05 -7.67 -0.40
C ALA A 151 -4.72 -7.68 0.99
N LEU A 152 -4.12 -7.01 1.98
CA LEU A 152 -4.68 -6.88 3.33
C LEU A 152 -6.02 -6.13 3.30
N ARG A 153 -6.10 -5.02 2.57
CA ARG A 153 -7.33 -4.23 2.40
C ARG A 153 -8.45 -5.04 1.77
N GLU A 154 -8.17 -5.75 0.69
CA GLU A 154 -9.15 -6.61 0.00
C GLU A 154 -9.60 -7.78 0.86
N ALA A 155 -8.73 -8.26 1.77
CA ALA A 155 -9.07 -9.26 2.77
C ALA A 155 -9.81 -8.68 4.00
N GLY A 156 -10.10 -7.39 4.04
CA GLY A 156 -10.76 -6.72 5.17
C GLY A 156 -9.89 -6.59 6.42
N LEU A 157 -8.56 -6.70 6.30
CA LEU A 157 -7.62 -6.56 7.41
C LEU A 157 -7.18 -5.09 7.54
N ALA A 158 -7.43 -4.52 8.71
CA ALA A 158 -6.90 -3.22 9.07
C ALA A 158 -5.37 -3.28 9.20
N TYR A 159 -4.67 -2.30 8.66
CA TYR A 159 -3.23 -2.17 8.77
C TYR A 159 -2.84 -0.71 8.99
N ASP A 160 -1.70 -0.51 9.67
CA ASP A 160 -1.02 0.76 9.73
C ASP A 160 0.35 0.61 9.06
N SER A 161 0.66 1.51 8.15
CA SER A 161 1.87 1.49 7.35
C SER A 161 2.51 2.87 7.41
N SER A 162 3.80 2.93 7.71
CA SER A 162 4.56 4.19 7.73
C SER A 162 4.80 4.74 6.33
N ARG A 163 3.76 5.13 5.58
CA ARG A 163 3.94 5.77 4.27
C ARG A 163 4.68 7.10 4.46
N ILE A 164 5.91 7.18 3.93
CA ILE A 164 6.66 8.43 3.85
C ILE A 164 6.29 9.05 2.51
N GLY A 165 5.62 10.21 2.54
CA GLY A 165 5.12 10.85 1.33
C GLY A 165 3.90 10.10 0.80
N GLY A 166 2.84 10.84 0.53
CA GLY A 166 1.57 10.26 0.13
C GLY A 166 0.49 11.30 0.05
N LEU A 167 0.47 12.25 1.00
CA LEU A 167 -0.47 13.38 0.96
C LEU A 167 -0.38 14.12 -0.37
N LEU A 168 0.81 14.58 -0.76
CA LEU A 168 1.03 15.28 -2.03
C LEU A 168 0.85 14.40 -3.29
N ASN A 169 0.70 13.09 -3.14
CA ASN A 169 0.54 12.15 -4.24
C ASN A 169 -0.87 11.51 -4.23
N THR A 170 -1.82 12.17 -3.56
CA THR A 170 -3.23 11.76 -3.57
C THR A 170 -3.97 12.52 -4.68
N LEU A 171 -5.01 11.90 -5.24
CA LEU A 171 -5.84 12.53 -6.27
C LEU A 171 -6.44 13.84 -5.77
N GLU A 172 -6.82 13.88 -4.49
CA GLU A 172 -7.37 15.06 -3.84
C GLU A 172 -6.36 16.22 -3.81
N ILE A 173 -5.08 15.94 -3.53
CA ILE A 173 -4.06 16.99 -3.57
C ILE A 173 -3.67 17.35 -5.01
N ASP A 174 -3.68 16.40 -5.95
CA ASP A 174 -3.47 16.72 -7.37
C ASP A 174 -4.53 17.70 -7.89
N ASP A 175 -5.80 17.52 -7.51
CA ASP A 175 -6.89 18.45 -7.85
C ASP A 175 -6.68 19.84 -7.23
N LEU A 176 -6.18 19.91 -5.99
CA LEU A 176 -5.84 21.19 -5.34
C LEU A 176 -4.63 21.87 -5.98
N ILE A 177 -3.60 21.11 -6.40
CA ILE A 177 -2.45 21.65 -7.15
C ILE A 177 -2.92 22.18 -8.50
N ALA A 178 -3.80 21.46 -9.19
CA ALA A 178 -4.40 21.92 -10.43
C ALA A 178 -5.19 23.23 -10.23
N LEU A 179 -5.99 23.34 -9.16
CA LEU A 179 -6.71 24.56 -8.81
C LEU A 179 -5.78 25.74 -8.57
N LEU A 180 -4.73 25.56 -7.76
CA LEU A 180 -3.73 26.60 -7.52
C LEU A 180 -3.02 27.02 -8.82
N THR A 181 -2.76 26.05 -9.72
CA THR A 181 -2.16 26.31 -11.03
C THR A 181 -3.06 27.19 -11.89
N VAL A 182 -4.37 26.91 -11.92
CA VAL A 182 -5.37 27.71 -12.64
C VAL A 182 -5.46 29.13 -12.06
N LEU A 183 -5.43 29.29 -10.74
CA LEU A 183 -5.48 30.61 -10.10
C LEU A 183 -4.26 31.48 -10.46
N VAL A 184 -3.10 30.86 -10.67
CA VAL A 184 -1.88 31.56 -11.12
C VAL A 184 -1.88 31.79 -12.63
N SER A 185 -2.39 30.83 -13.41
CA SER A 185 -2.44 30.90 -14.87
C SER A 185 -3.77 30.34 -15.41
N PRO A 186 -4.82 31.19 -15.52
CA PRO A 186 -6.16 30.71 -15.87
C PRO A 186 -6.28 30.10 -17.26
N ARG A 187 -5.40 30.49 -18.19
CA ARG A 187 -5.37 29.98 -19.58
C ARG A 187 -4.67 28.63 -19.73
N HIS A 188 -4.37 27.94 -18.64
CA HIS A 188 -3.80 26.60 -18.67
C HIS A 188 -4.93 25.57 -18.75
N ASP A 189 -5.25 25.16 -19.99
CA ASP A 189 -6.46 24.38 -20.27
C ASP A 189 -6.52 23.02 -19.55
N LEU A 190 -5.39 22.31 -19.44
CA LEU A 190 -5.35 20.98 -18.83
C LEU A 190 -5.66 21.00 -17.30
N PRO A 191 -4.95 21.81 -16.47
CA PRO A 191 -5.33 22.01 -15.07
C PRO A 191 -6.77 22.52 -14.89
N LEU A 192 -7.23 23.41 -15.78
CA LEU A 192 -8.62 23.90 -15.74
C LEU A 192 -9.61 22.76 -15.98
N ALA A 193 -9.40 21.95 -17.00
CA ALA A 193 -10.24 20.80 -17.29
C ALA A 193 -10.25 19.78 -16.13
N GLN A 194 -9.10 19.52 -15.50
CA GLN A 194 -9.01 18.67 -14.32
C GLN A 194 -9.85 19.22 -13.17
N VAL A 195 -9.70 20.51 -12.86
CA VAL A 195 -10.41 21.18 -11.76
C VAL A 195 -11.92 21.17 -11.99
N LEU A 196 -12.38 21.46 -13.21
CA LEU A 196 -13.81 21.38 -13.55
C LEU A 196 -14.36 19.97 -13.33
N ARG A 197 -13.61 18.94 -13.72
CA ARG A 197 -14.03 17.54 -13.60
C ARG A 197 -13.92 16.99 -12.17
N SER A 198 -13.07 17.58 -11.34
CA SER A 198 -12.83 17.20 -9.94
C SER A 198 -14.09 17.37 -9.08
N PRO A 199 -14.16 16.77 -7.88
CA PRO A 199 -15.27 16.97 -6.95
C PRO A 199 -15.52 18.43 -6.54
N ILE A 200 -14.56 19.34 -6.73
CA ILE A 200 -14.68 20.76 -6.38
C ILE A 200 -15.82 21.43 -7.18
N PHE A 201 -15.88 21.16 -8.49
CA PHE A 201 -16.88 21.73 -9.40
C PHE A 201 -17.81 20.69 -10.03
N SER A 202 -17.39 19.43 -10.09
CA SER A 202 -18.18 18.27 -10.49
C SER A 202 -18.86 18.41 -11.85
N PHE A 203 -18.18 18.99 -12.85
CA PHE A 203 -18.70 19.07 -14.21
C PHE A 203 -18.95 17.68 -14.77
N THR A 204 -20.12 17.52 -15.39
CA THR A 204 -20.48 16.31 -16.13
C THR A 204 -19.73 16.24 -17.45
N GLU A 205 -19.63 15.04 -18.01
CA GLU A 205 -19.07 14.82 -19.34
C GLU A 205 -19.74 15.70 -20.42
N GLN A 206 -21.07 15.86 -20.31
CA GLN A 206 -21.84 16.71 -21.22
C GLN A 206 -21.43 18.18 -21.13
N GLN A 207 -21.22 18.70 -19.92
CA GLN A 207 -20.73 20.07 -19.72
C GLN A 207 -19.30 20.26 -20.25
N MET A 208 -18.44 19.26 -20.08
CA MET A 208 -17.07 19.27 -20.64
C MET A 208 -17.08 19.30 -22.17
N GLN A 209 -17.95 18.50 -22.80
CA GLN A 209 -18.09 18.47 -24.26
C GLN A 209 -18.62 19.79 -24.81
N LEU A 210 -19.64 20.38 -24.17
CA LEU A 210 -20.18 21.70 -24.53
C LEU A 210 -19.13 22.81 -24.42
N LEU A 211 -18.29 22.75 -23.39
CA LEU A 211 -17.20 23.71 -23.22
C LEU A 211 -16.14 23.53 -24.32
N SER A 212 -15.78 22.28 -24.62
CA SER A 212 -14.82 21.96 -25.69
C SER A 212 -15.32 22.38 -27.08
N SER A 213 -16.62 22.24 -27.38
CA SER A 213 -17.17 22.67 -28.66
C SER A 213 -17.16 24.20 -28.78
N HIS A 214 -17.50 24.92 -27.71
CA HIS A 214 -17.42 26.38 -27.69
C HIS A 214 -16.00 26.90 -27.93
N VAL A 215 -14.97 26.24 -27.40
CA VAL A 215 -13.57 26.59 -27.72
C VAL A 215 -13.32 26.46 -29.22
N GLY A 216 -13.76 25.38 -29.85
CA GLY A 216 -13.64 25.18 -31.29
C GLY A 216 -14.41 26.22 -32.12
N ASP A 217 -15.62 26.58 -31.68
CA ASP A 217 -16.45 27.61 -32.33
C ASP A 217 -15.77 28.99 -32.27
N ILE A 218 -15.21 29.37 -31.11
CA ILE A 218 -14.49 30.65 -30.94
C ILE A 218 -13.26 30.69 -31.85
N GLN A 219 -12.50 29.59 -31.96
CA GLN A 219 -11.34 29.49 -32.86
C GLN A 219 -11.74 29.64 -34.33
N SER A 220 -12.89 29.08 -34.73
CA SER A 220 -13.36 29.15 -36.12
C SER A 220 -13.82 30.56 -36.53
N GLN A 221 -14.37 31.34 -35.59
CA GLN A 221 -14.93 32.66 -35.86
C GLN A 221 -13.89 33.79 -35.80
N HIS A 222 -12.85 33.65 -34.96
CA HIS A 222 -11.80 34.66 -34.83
C HIS A 222 -10.55 34.25 -35.61
N GLN A 223 -10.24 34.96 -36.71
CA GLN A 223 -8.89 35.01 -37.32
C GLN A 223 -7.87 35.74 -36.41
N ALA A 224 -7.97 35.57 -35.09
CA ALA A 224 -7.07 36.18 -34.13
C ALA A 224 -5.78 35.36 -34.00
N GLN A 225 -4.66 36.03 -33.79
CA GLN A 225 -3.34 35.40 -33.65
C GLN A 225 -3.17 34.59 -32.36
N THR A 226 -4.10 34.68 -31.40
CA THR A 226 -4.05 33.93 -30.14
C THR A 226 -5.13 32.86 -30.08
N PRO A 227 -4.77 31.58 -29.88
CA PRO A 227 -5.75 30.51 -29.73
C PRO A 227 -6.62 30.78 -28.50
N SER A 228 -7.94 30.59 -28.64
CA SER A 228 -8.86 30.71 -27.50
C SER A 228 -8.67 29.54 -26.55
N SER A 229 -8.63 29.85 -25.26
CA SER A 229 -8.47 28.90 -24.17
C SER A 229 -9.84 28.44 -23.62
N TRP A 230 -9.85 27.35 -22.87
CA TRP A 230 -11.03 26.88 -22.15
C TRP A 230 -11.55 27.93 -21.16
N TRP A 231 -10.65 28.76 -20.61
CA TRP A 231 -11.00 29.88 -19.74
C TRP A 231 -11.82 30.95 -20.46
N ASP A 232 -11.45 31.28 -21.71
CA ASP A 232 -12.20 32.27 -22.50
C ASP A 232 -13.60 31.75 -22.86
N ALA A 233 -13.71 30.45 -23.16
CA ALA A 233 -15.00 29.79 -23.39
C ALA A 233 -15.87 29.76 -22.12
N LEU A 234 -15.27 29.50 -20.95
CA LEU A 234 -15.95 29.57 -19.66
C LEU A 234 -16.51 30.97 -19.39
N GLN A 235 -15.70 32.02 -19.56
CA GLN A 235 -16.11 33.40 -19.32
C GLN A 235 -17.18 33.90 -20.31
N SER A 236 -17.15 33.41 -21.54
CA SER A 236 -18.12 33.78 -22.58
C SER A 236 -19.40 32.93 -22.54
N SER A 237 -19.41 31.84 -21.78
CA SER A 237 -20.59 30.98 -21.65
C SER A 237 -21.71 31.68 -20.85
N PHE A 238 -22.89 31.79 -21.47
CA PHE A 238 -24.10 32.33 -20.83
C PHE A 238 -24.96 31.25 -20.17
N ASP A 239 -24.49 30.00 -20.17
CA ASP A 239 -25.21 28.86 -19.59
C ASP A 239 -25.07 28.83 -18.07
N ALA A 240 -26.19 29.00 -17.37
CA ALA A 240 -26.29 28.94 -15.92
C ALA A 240 -25.65 27.70 -15.24
N PRO A 241 -25.65 26.48 -15.83
CA PRO A 241 -24.94 25.34 -15.23
C PRO A 241 -23.41 25.39 -15.40
N ILE A 242 -22.88 26.16 -16.37
CA ILE A 242 -21.44 26.33 -16.60
C ILE A 242 -20.89 27.48 -15.73
N GLN A 243 -21.71 28.50 -15.45
CA GLN A 243 -21.36 29.63 -14.57
C GLN A 243 -21.28 29.30 -13.06
N LYS A 244 -21.61 28.07 -12.65
CA LYS A 244 -21.48 27.64 -11.25
C LYS A 244 -20.03 27.24 -10.86
N ALA A 245 -19.11 27.27 -11.82
CA ALA A 245 -17.67 27.13 -11.59
C ALA A 245 -17.03 28.42 -11.05
#